data_AF-X0X2E2-F1
#
_entry.id   AF-X0X2E2-F1
#
_cell.length_a   1.000
_cell.length_b   1.000
_cell.length_c   1.000
_cell.angle_alpha   90.00
_cell.angle_beta   90.00
_cell.angle_gamma   90.00
#
_symmetry.space_group_name_H-M   'P 1'
#
loop_
_entity.id
_entity.type
_entity.pdbx_description
1 polymer ?
#
loop_
_entity_poly.entity_id
_entity_poly.type
_entity_poly.pdbx_seq_one_letter_code
_entity_poly.pdbx_strand_id
1 'polypeptide(L)'
;SYKYKNDALKLDDYCKYLYKKSWDKDVSLADYKNFKNFIRISKLEKHIDFDSVEKERDRFIKRLSKALTRERLAEFLQKSIYFKDNVITSREYYQYLRKLSQRVNIDLADYSNFRSYTYYIELFDGINLEEFFEEISSLENDIKEKLYTSATQRQLGMLASNLAVLKKFVNLRLLPEEFHTIQSSKKDFKTKKWTDFMNRTARTLGLPDAYVYYDPVVDRNFPKLEKFYKIAEKRDTAFVKNS
;
A
#
# COMPACT_ATOMS: atom_id res chain seq x y z
N SER A 1 -8.09 15.32 -10.68
CA SER A 1 -6.74 14.96 -11.16
C SER A 1 -5.63 15.41 -10.20
N TYR A 2 -5.60 16.66 -9.71
CA TYR A 2 -4.49 17.17 -8.87
C TYR A 2 -4.37 16.59 -7.44
N LYS A 3 -5.44 16.08 -6.82
CA LYS A 3 -5.39 15.54 -5.45
C LYS A 3 -4.68 14.18 -5.34
N TYR A 4 -4.87 13.29 -6.32
CA TYR A 4 -4.27 11.95 -6.32
C TYR A 4 -2.75 11.95 -6.51
N LYS A 5 -2.22 12.84 -7.36
CA LYS A 5 -0.76 12.94 -7.58
C LYS A 5 0.02 13.30 -6.31
N ASN A 6 -0.57 14.12 -5.43
CA ASN A 6 0.13 14.62 -4.25
C ASN A 6 0.22 13.57 -3.12
N ASP A 7 -0.79 12.71 -2.98
CA ASP A 7 -0.75 11.59 -2.04
C ASP A 7 0.08 10.41 -2.60
N ALA A 8 0.06 10.20 -3.92
CA ALA A 8 0.90 9.21 -4.58
C ALA A 8 2.40 9.54 -4.46
N LEU A 9 2.78 10.81 -4.60
CA LEU A 9 4.17 11.27 -4.38
C LEU A 9 4.66 10.96 -2.95
N LYS A 10 3.81 11.20 -1.94
CA LYS A 10 4.15 10.89 -0.54
C LYS A 10 4.30 9.39 -0.29
N LEU A 11 3.43 8.57 -0.87
CA LEU A 11 3.50 7.12 -0.74
C LEU A 11 4.75 6.56 -1.42
N ASP A 12 5.08 7.03 -2.62
CA ASP A 12 6.27 6.63 -3.35
C ASP A 12 7.56 6.99 -2.61
N ASP A 13 7.66 8.21 -2.07
CA ASP A 13 8.79 8.63 -1.24
C ASP A 13 8.90 7.79 0.05
N TYR A 14 7.76 7.48 0.68
CA TYR A 14 7.74 6.64 1.88
C TYR A 14 8.20 5.20 1.59
N CYS A 15 7.69 4.59 0.52
CA CYS A 15 8.11 3.26 0.09
C CYS A 15 9.61 3.23 -0.25
N LYS A 16 10.14 4.25 -0.92
CA LYS A 16 11.59 4.38 -1.19
C LYS A 16 12.40 4.51 0.10
N TYR A 17 11.90 5.25 1.07
CA TYR A 17 12.53 5.36 2.38
C TYR A 17 12.58 4.00 3.09
N LEU A 18 11.46 3.27 3.16
CA LEU A 18 11.40 1.93 3.75
C LEU A 18 12.32 0.95 3.00
N TYR A 19 12.34 1.00 1.66
CA TYR A 19 13.25 0.18 0.85
C TYR A 19 14.71 0.47 1.19
N LYS A 20 15.12 1.74 1.29
CA LYS A 20 16.49 2.08 1.70
C LYS A 20 16.78 1.58 3.12
N LYS A 21 15.84 1.75 4.05
CA LYS A 21 16.00 1.32 5.45
C LYS A 21 16.05 -0.19 5.62
N SER A 22 15.35 -0.96 4.78
CA SER A 22 15.43 -2.41 4.83
C SER A 22 16.84 -2.90 4.49
N TRP A 23 17.51 -2.27 3.52
CA TRP A 23 18.93 -2.52 3.23
C TRP A 23 19.84 -2.09 4.37
N ASP A 24 19.65 -0.87 4.92
CA ASP A 24 20.46 -0.36 6.05
C ASP A 24 20.38 -1.28 7.30
N LYS A 25 19.30 -2.07 7.44
CA LYS A 25 18.99 -2.88 8.63
C LYS A 25 18.95 -4.39 8.37
N ASP A 26 19.37 -4.82 7.19
CA ASP A 26 19.37 -6.23 6.79
C ASP A 26 18.00 -6.92 7.00
N VAL A 27 16.93 -6.21 6.62
CA VAL A 27 15.57 -6.75 6.60
C VAL A 27 15.30 -7.32 5.21
N SER A 28 15.06 -8.63 5.16
CA SER A 28 14.75 -9.34 3.92
C SER A 28 13.44 -8.84 3.32
N LEU A 29 13.45 -8.59 2.01
CA LEU A 29 12.24 -8.27 1.25
C LEU A 29 11.59 -9.51 0.61
N ALA A 30 11.97 -10.73 1.02
CA ALA A 30 11.51 -11.98 0.39
C ALA A 30 9.98 -12.09 0.39
N ASP A 31 9.36 -11.83 1.54
CA ASP A 31 7.92 -12.01 1.76
C ASP A 31 7.07 -10.81 1.30
N TYR A 32 7.72 -9.72 0.88
CA TYR A 32 7.07 -8.46 0.52
C TYR A 32 6.92 -8.32 -1.01
N LYS A 33 6.11 -9.18 -1.61
CA LYS A 33 5.98 -9.30 -3.08
C LYS A 33 5.39 -8.05 -3.71
N ASN A 34 4.26 -7.56 -3.19
CA ASN A 34 3.55 -6.41 -3.74
C ASN A 34 4.39 -5.13 -3.59
N PHE A 35 5.05 -4.95 -2.45
CA PHE A 35 6.00 -3.87 -2.19
C PHE A 35 7.19 -3.88 -3.15
N LYS A 36 7.81 -5.06 -3.38
CA LYS A 36 8.89 -5.19 -4.37
C LYS A 36 8.42 -4.81 -5.78
N ASN A 37 7.20 -5.22 -6.17
CA ASN A 37 6.63 -4.85 -7.46
C ASN A 37 6.41 -3.35 -7.55
N PHE A 38 5.88 -2.71 -6.50
CA PHE A 38 5.72 -1.26 -6.45
C PHE A 38 7.07 -0.52 -6.62
N ILE A 39 8.12 -0.95 -5.91
CA ILE A 39 9.46 -0.36 -6.06
C ILE A 39 10.01 -0.55 -7.49
N ARG A 40 9.75 -1.69 -8.13
CA ARG A 40 10.14 -1.92 -9.53
C ARG A 40 9.40 -0.99 -10.48
N ILE A 41 8.09 -0.83 -10.31
CA ILE A 41 7.25 0.08 -11.09
C ILE A 41 7.75 1.52 -10.98
N SER A 42 7.98 2.01 -9.75
CA SER A 42 8.50 3.36 -9.49
C SER A 42 9.86 3.62 -10.16
N LYS A 43 10.72 2.59 -10.25
CA LYS A 43 11.99 2.67 -11.00
C LYS A 43 11.77 2.68 -12.52
N LEU A 44 10.89 1.80 -13.04
CA LEU A 44 10.58 1.71 -14.47
C LEU A 44 9.97 3.01 -15.00
N GLU A 45 9.05 3.60 -14.25
CA GLU A 45 8.34 4.82 -14.66
C GLU A 45 9.29 5.98 -14.99
N LYS A 46 10.42 6.09 -14.29
CA LYS A 46 11.45 7.11 -14.54
C LYS A 46 12.20 6.94 -15.87
N HIS A 47 12.13 5.76 -16.46
CA HIS A 47 12.84 5.42 -17.69
C HIS A 47 11.91 5.28 -18.90
N ILE A 48 10.59 5.40 -18.70
CA ILE A 48 9.61 5.34 -19.78
C ILE A 48 9.40 6.76 -20.32
N ASP A 49 9.73 6.98 -21.59
CA ASP A 49 9.26 8.14 -22.33
C ASP A 49 7.84 7.86 -22.84
N PHE A 50 6.85 8.36 -22.11
CA PHE A 50 5.43 8.17 -22.43
C PHE A 50 5.02 8.79 -23.78
N ASP A 51 5.69 9.86 -24.25
CA ASP A 51 5.44 10.42 -25.58
C ASP A 51 5.93 9.47 -26.67
N SER A 52 7.04 8.76 -26.40
CA SER A 52 7.55 7.71 -27.27
C SER A 52 6.72 6.42 -27.19
N VAL A 53 6.12 6.08 -26.04
CA VAL A 53 5.22 4.93 -25.89
C VAL A 53 4.09 4.98 -26.91
N GLU A 54 3.38 6.11 -27.01
CA GLU A 54 2.23 6.25 -27.91
C GLU A 54 2.66 6.09 -29.39
N LYS A 55 3.77 6.74 -29.77
CA LYS A 55 4.33 6.64 -31.13
C LYS A 55 4.77 5.21 -31.46
N GLU A 56 5.42 4.53 -30.53
CA GLU A 56 5.87 3.15 -30.68
C GLU A 56 4.68 2.19 -30.75
N ARG A 57 3.66 2.37 -29.90
CA ARG A 57 2.43 1.58 -29.92
C ARG A 57 1.73 1.70 -31.26
N ASP A 58 1.60 2.91 -31.80
CA ASP A 58 0.95 3.13 -33.09
C ASP A 58 1.73 2.49 -34.24
N ARG A 59 3.08 2.57 -34.22
CA ARG A 59 3.92 1.86 -35.19
C ARG A 59 3.77 0.34 -35.06
N PHE A 60 3.76 -0.18 -33.83
CA PHE A 60 3.56 -1.60 -33.55
C PHE A 60 2.21 -2.08 -34.05
N ILE A 61 1.12 -1.38 -33.72
CA ILE A 61 -0.24 -1.69 -34.19
C ILE A 61 -0.29 -1.67 -35.73
N LYS A 62 0.25 -0.64 -36.38
CA LYS A 62 0.29 -0.56 -37.85
C LYS A 62 1.05 -1.73 -38.47
N ARG A 63 2.19 -2.12 -37.91
CA ARG A 63 2.98 -3.27 -38.40
C ARG A 63 2.22 -4.58 -38.18
N LEU A 64 1.59 -4.73 -37.02
CA LEU A 64 0.78 -5.90 -36.67
C LEU A 64 -0.39 -6.03 -37.64
N SER A 65 -1.18 -4.97 -37.86
CA SER A 65 -2.32 -4.99 -38.77
C SER A 65 -1.96 -5.37 -40.21
N LYS A 66 -0.77 -4.99 -40.69
CA LYS A 66 -0.28 -5.36 -42.03
C LYS A 66 0.15 -6.83 -42.15
N ALA A 67 0.51 -7.47 -41.04
CA ALA A 67 0.99 -8.85 -41.02
C ALA A 67 -0.12 -9.88 -40.76
N LEU A 68 -1.33 -9.43 -40.43
CA LEU A 68 -2.46 -10.30 -40.09
C LEU A 68 -3.28 -10.70 -41.33
N THR A 69 -3.86 -11.90 -41.29
CA THR A 69 -4.92 -12.29 -42.23
C THR A 69 -6.17 -11.46 -41.99
N ARG A 70 -7.10 -11.44 -42.96
CA ARG A 70 -8.33 -10.66 -42.88
C ARG A 70 -9.18 -11.02 -41.66
N GLU A 71 -9.28 -12.32 -41.35
CA GLU A 71 -10.04 -12.85 -40.22
C GLU A 71 -9.41 -12.39 -38.89
N ARG A 72 -8.08 -12.47 -38.79
CA ARG A 72 -7.35 -12.06 -37.57
C ARG A 72 -7.31 -10.55 -37.40
N LEU A 73 -7.29 -9.80 -38.49
CA LEU A 73 -7.39 -8.34 -38.45
C LEU A 73 -8.74 -7.90 -37.88
N ALA A 74 -9.84 -8.56 -38.27
CA ALA A 74 -11.16 -8.27 -37.71
C ALA A 74 -11.23 -8.56 -36.20
N GLU A 75 -10.70 -9.71 -35.76
CA GLU A 75 -10.58 -10.05 -34.33
C GLU A 75 -9.74 -9.02 -33.55
N PHE A 76 -8.62 -8.61 -34.13
CA PHE A 76 -7.73 -7.59 -33.55
C PHE A 76 -8.43 -6.23 -33.38
N LEU A 77 -9.16 -5.77 -34.40
CA LEU A 77 -9.91 -4.52 -34.33
C LEU A 77 -11.01 -4.59 -33.28
N GLN A 78 -11.74 -5.70 -33.20
CA GLN A 78 -12.77 -5.91 -32.17
C GLN A 78 -12.18 -5.87 -30.76
N LYS A 79 -11.04 -6.56 -30.52
CA LYS A 79 -10.34 -6.50 -29.23
C LYS A 79 -9.83 -5.10 -28.88
N SER A 80 -9.40 -4.33 -29.88
CA SER A 80 -8.98 -2.93 -29.70
C SER A 80 -10.14 -2.02 -29.30
N ILE A 81 -11.34 -2.23 -29.87
CA ILE A 81 -12.56 -1.53 -29.46
C ILE A 81 -12.93 -1.89 -28.03
N TYR A 82 -12.93 -3.18 -27.68
CA TYR A 82 -13.22 -3.61 -26.30
C TYR A 82 -12.26 -3.01 -25.27
N PHE A 83 -10.99 -2.86 -25.61
CA PHE A 83 -10.04 -2.17 -24.74
C PHE A 83 -10.38 -0.67 -24.60
N LYS A 84 -10.67 0.01 -25.71
CA LYS A 84 -11.04 1.44 -25.71
C LYS A 84 -12.32 1.72 -24.90
N ASP A 85 -13.27 0.79 -24.96
CA ASP A 85 -14.54 0.86 -24.25
C ASP A 85 -14.47 0.32 -22.81
N ASN A 86 -13.27 -0.02 -22.31
CA ASN A 86 -13.01 -0.61 -20.98
C ASN A 86 -13.76 -1.93 -20.71
N VAL A 87 -14.13 -2.67 -21.76
CA VAL A 87 -14.76 -3.99 -21.66
C VAL A 87 -13.73 -5.06 -21.24
N ILE A 88 -12.47 -4.88 -21.65
CA ILE A 88 -11.34 -5.72 -21.22
C ILE A 88 -10.29 -4.85 -20.53
N THR A 89 -9.56 -5.45 -19.60
CA THR A 89 -8.49 -4.79 -18.84
C THR A 89 -7.25 -4.52 -19.70
N SER A 90 -6.41 -3.59 -19.25
CA SER A 90 -5.11 -3.31 -19.87
C SER A 90 -4.24 -4.57 -19.95
N ARG A 91 -4.12 -5.34 -18.87
CA ARG A 91 -3.45 -6.65 -18.87
C ARG A 91 -3.97 -7.57 -19.98
N GLU A 92 -5.28 -7.77 -20.07
CA GLU A 92 -5.85 -8.68 -21.08
C GLU A 92 -5.51 -8.23 -22.50
N TYR A 93 -5.61 -6.93 -22.77
CA TYR A 93 -5.30 -6.37 -24.08
C TYR A 93 -3.80 -6.51 -24.44
N TYR A 94 -2.89 -6.13 -23.54
CA TYR A 94 -1.45 -6.21 -23.82
C TYR A 94 -0.94 -7.66 -23.88
N GLN A 95 -1.50 -8.58 -23.09
CA GLN A 95 -1.24 -10.01 -23.24
C GLN A 95 -1.71 -10.55 -24.59
N TYR A 96 -2.88 -10.10 -25.07
CA TYR A 96 -3.38 -10.45 -26.38
C TYR A 96 -2.44 -9.93 -27.49
N LEU A 97 -2.02 -8.67 -27.43
CA LEU A 97 -1.07 -8.08 -28.38
C LEU A 97 0.25 -8.86 -28.44
N ARG A 98 0.80 -9.25 -27.29
CA ARG A 98 2.03 -10.04 -27.20
C ARG A 98 1.89 -11.42 -27.83
N LYS A 99 0.79 -12.13 -27.56
CA LYS A 99 0.51 -13.44 -28.18
C LYS A 99 0.33 -13.31 -29.69
N LEU A 100 -0.32 -12.23 -30.14
CA LEU A 100 -0.55 -11.98 -31.56
C LEU A 100 0.76 -11.67 -32.29
N SER A 101 1.64 -10.85 -31.69
CA SER A 101 2.93 -10.49 -32.28
C SER A 101 3.88 -11.68 -32.41
N GLN A 102 3.90 -12.58 -31.42
CA GLN A 102 4.66 -13.83 -31.48
C GLN A 102 4.24 -14.72 -32.65
N ARG A 103 2.94 -14.79 -32.97
CA ARG A 103 2.42 -15.60 -34.07
C ARG A 103 2.84 -15.08 -35.45
N VAL A 104 3.04 -13.78 -35.59
CA VAL A 104 3.47 -13.14 -36.85
C VAL A 104 4.95 -12.73 -36.84
N ASN A 105 5.71 -13.24 -35.87
CA ASN A 105 7.15 -13.00 -35.71
C ASN A 105 7.54 -11.50 -35.64
N ILE A 106 6.72 -10.69 -34.97
CA ILE A 106 7.01 -9.29 -34.66
C ILE A 106 7.45 -9.21 -33.19
N ASP A 107 8.70 -8.80 -32.98
CA ASP A 107 9.26 -8.62 -31.65
C ASP A 107 8.91 -7.23 -31.07
N LEU A 108 8.59 -7.21 -29.79
CA LEU A 108 8.42 -6.00 -28.99
C LEU A 108 9.77 -5.32 -28.69
N ALA A 109 10.89 -6.01 -28.86
CA ALA A 109 12.23 -5.45 -28.69
C ALA A 109 12.51 -4.23 -29.60
N ASP A 110 11.87 -4.18 -30.77
CA ASP A 110 11.92 -3.03 -31.70
C ASP A 110 11.25 -1.76 -31.13
N TYR A 111 10.51 -1.89 -30.02
CA TYR A 111 9.67 -0.85 -29.41
C TYR A 111 10.00 -0.74 -27.93
N SER A 112 11.17 -0.18 -27.62
CA SER A 112 11.74 -0.18 -26.26
C SER A 112 10.84 0.45 -25.18
N ASN A 113 10.24 1.61 -25.44
CA ASN A 113 9.36 2.29 -24.49
C ASN A 113 8.03 1.55 -24.37
N PHE A 114 7.46 1.12 -25.49
CA PHE A 114 6.20 0.38 -25.49
C PHE A 114 6.35 -0.96 -24.76
N ARG A 115 7.44 -1.69 -24.98
CA ARG A 115 7.77 -2.90 -24.24
C ARG A 115 7.87 -2.62 -22.73
N SER A 116 8.60 -1.58 -22.34
CA SER A 116 8.74 -1.19 -20.94
C SER A 116 7.38 -0.81 -20.32
N TYR A 117 6.52 -0.15 -21.08
CA TYR A 117 5.16 0.19 -20.68
C TYR A 117 4.26 -1.04 -20.51
N THR A 118 4.30 -2.01 -21.42
CA THR A 118 3.54 -3.26 -21.26
C THR A 118 3.95 -4.01 -19.99
N TYR A 119 5.26 -4.04 -19.69
CA TYR A 119 5.77 -4.64 -18.44
C TYR A 119 5.35 -3.86 -17.20
N TYR A 120 5.37 -2.52 -17.26
CA TYR A 120 4.84 -1.64 -16.22
C TYR A 120 3.38 -1.96 -15.89
N ILE A 121 2.52 -2.10 -16.91
CA ILE A 121 1.10 -2.44 -16.73
C ILE A 121 0.93 -3.85 -16.14
N GLU A 122 1.68 -4.84 -16.64
CA GLU A 122 1.62 -6.21 -16.13
C GLU A 122 1.94 -6.28 -14.63
N LEU A 123 2.97 -5.54 -14.19
CA LEU A 123 3.37 -5.43 -12.78
C LEU A 123 2.32 -4.67 -11.96
N PHE A 124 1.82 -3.55 -12.47
CA PHE A 124 0.84 -2.72 -11.77
C PHE A 124 -0.47 -3.47 -11.52
N ASP A 125 -1.03 -4.10 -12.56
CA ASP A 125 -2.22 -4.94 -12.44
C ASP A 125 -1.98 -6.17 -11.53
N GLY A 126 -0.72 -6.47 -11.20
CA GLY A 126 -0.30 -7.62 -10.40
C GLY A 126 -0.18 -7.31 -8.90
N ILE A 127 -0.37 -6.05 -8.52
CA ILE A 127 -0.34 -5.62 -7.12
C ILE A 127 -1.73 -5.81 -6.53
N ASN A 128 -1.82 -6.64 -5.50
CA ASN A 128 -2.97 -6.62 -4.60
C ASN A 128 -2.80 -5.43 -3.66
N LEU A 129 -3.71 -4.44 -3.74
CA LEU A 129 -3.62 -3.20 -2.97
C LEU A 129 -3.79 -3.43 -1.45
N GLU A 130 -4.63 -4.37 -1.06
CA GLU A 130 -4.86 -4.70 0.36
C GLU A 130 -3.59 -5.29 0.96
N GLU A 131 -3.08 -6.37 0.36
CA GLU A 131 -1.81 -6.99 0.75
C GLU A 131 -0.63 -6.00 0.67
N PHE A 132 -0.63 -5.08 -0.29
CA PHE A 132 0.42 -4.06 -0.40
C PHE A 132 0.49 -3.14 0.83
N PHE A 133 -0.66 -2.67 1.35
CA PHE A 133 -0.67 -1.83 2.54
C PHE A 133 -0.34 -2.63 3.82
N GLU A 134 -0.74 -3.90 3.88
CA GLU A 134 -0.32 -4.82 4.94
C GLU A 134 1.20 -5.05 4.91
N GLU A 135 1.77 -5.26 3.72
CA GLU A 135 3.21 -5.42 3.49
C GLU A 135 3.99 -4.16 3.91
N ILE A 136 3.51 -2.95 3.59
CA ILE A 136 4.13 -1.69 4.05
C ILE A 136 4.18 -1.65 5.58
N SER A 137 3.05 -1.94 6.23
CA SER A 137 2.93 -1.88 7.69
C SER A 137 3.83 -2.92 8.37
N SER A 138 3.90 -4.12 7.80
CA SER A 138 4.71 -5.22 8.29
C SER A 138 6.20 -4.93 8.11
N LEU A 139 6.61 -4.41 6.94
CA LEU A 139 7.99 -4.01 6.69
C LEU A 139 8.44 -2.88 7.63
N GLU A 140 7.58 -1.89 7.85
CA GLU A 140 7.85 -0.82 8.82
C GLU A 140 8.10 -1.40 10.22
N ASN A 141 7.29 -2.38 10.64
CA ASN A 141 7.46 -3.04 11.93
C ASN A 141 8.76 -3.84 12.03
N ASP A 142 9.12 -4.60 10.99
CA ASP A 142 10.37 -5.36 10.94
C ASP A 142 11.60 -4.43 11.02
N ILE A 143 11.56 -3.31 10.30
CA ILE A 143 12.60 -2.28 10.36
C ILE A 143 12.69 -1.70 11.77
N LYS A 144 11.56 -1.39 12.40
CA LYS A 144 11.51 -0.90 13.80
C LYS A 144 12.12 -1.91 14.75
N GLU A 145 11.81 -3.19 14.63
CA GLU A 145 12.36 -4.24 15.49
C GLU A 145 13.89 -4.38 15.39
N LYS A 146 14.46 -4.12 14.21
CA LYS A 146 15.91 -4.02 14.01
C LYS A 146 16.52 -2.71 14.54
N LEU A 147 15.73 -1.65 14.63
CA LEU A 147 16.18 -0.36 15.19
C LEU A 147 16.18 -0.36 16.71
N TYR A 148 15.30 -1.13 17.34
CA TYR A 148 15.24 -1.22 18.80
C TYR A 148 16.41 -2.03 19.37
N THR A 149 17.30 -1.36 20.09
CA THR A 149 18.48 -1.96 20.73
C THR A 149 18.20 -2.46 22.14
N SER A 150 17.06 -2.10 22.75
CA SER A 150 16.69 -2.53 24.11
C SER A 150 15.21 -2.83 24.25
N ALA A 151 14.87 -3.62 25.27
CA ALA A 151 13.48 -3.90 25.63
C ALA A 151 12.69 -2.61 25.95
N THR A 152 13.34 -1.63 26.58
CA THR A 152 12.75 -0.32 26.88
C THR A 152 12.37 0.43 25.59
N GLN A 153 13.24 0.44 24.58
CA GLN A 153 12.94 1.07 23.29
C GLN A 153 11.78 0.38 22.57
N ARG A 154 11.73 -0.96 22.58
CA ARG A 154 10.59 -1.72 22.03
C ARG A 154 9.29 -1.32 22.71
N GLN A 155 9.28 -1.29 24.04
CA GLN A 155 8.09 -0.94 24.82
C GLN A 155 7.66 0.52 24.62
N LEU A 156 8.61 1.45 24.46
CA LEU A 156 8.31 2.83 24.06
C LEU A 156 7.71 2.91 22.65
N GLY A 157 8.24 2.14 21.70
CA GLY A 157 7.69 2.03 20.35
C GLY A 157 6.25 1.53 20.34
N MET A 158 5.96 0.46 21.09
CA MET A 158 4.60 -0.06 21.28
C MET A 158 3.67 0.99 21.89
N LEU A 159 4.13 1.71 22.92
CA LEU A 159 3.35 2.77 23.57
C LEU A 159 3.04 3.90 22.60
N ALA A 160 4.01 4.34 21.78
CA ALA A 160 3.81 5.37 20.77
C ALA A 160 2.75 4.96 19.74
N SER A 161 2.81 3.71 19.24
CA SER A 161 1.80 3.16 18.33
C SER A 161 0.41 3.12 18.98
N ASN A 162 0.31 2.58 20.21
CA ASN A 162 -0.96 2.52 20.92
C ASN A 162 -1.51 3.91 21.24
N LEU A 163 -0.66 4.89 21.52
CA LEU A 163 -1.07 6.28 21.75
C LEU A 163 -1.65 6.90 20.48
N ALA A 164 -1.08 6.62 19.29
CA ALA A 164 -1.63 7.09 18.02
C ALA A 164 -3.03 6.52 17.75
N VAL A 165 -3.21 5.22 18.01
CA VAL A 165 -4.52 4.53 17.92
C VAL A 165 -5.50 5.11 18.94
N LEU A 166 -5.08 5.29 20.19
CA LEU A 166 -5.91 5.88 21.25
C LEU A 166 -6.35 7.31 20.90
N LYS A 167 -5.46 8.12 20.29
CA LYS A 167 -5.82 9.45 19.78
C LYS A 167 -6.91 9.38 18.72
N LYS A 168 -6.89 8.42 17.80
CA LYS A 168 -7.98 8.22 16.83
C LYS A 168 -9.28 7.81 17.53
N PHE A 169 -9.18 6.90 18.51
CA PHE A 169 -10.32 6.39 19.28
C PHE A 169 -11.05 7.49 20.05
N VAL A 170 -10.33 8.33 20.79
CA VAL A 170 -10.94 9.44 21.56
C VAL A 170 -11.51 10.54 20.65
N ASN A 171 -10.95 10.72 19.45
CA ASN A 171 -11.41 11.70 18.47
C ASN A 171 -12.50 11.18 17.53
N LEU A 172 -13.03 9.97 17.78
CA LEU A 172 -14.07 9.33 16.97
C LEU A 172 -13.65 9.12 15.49
N ARG A 173 -12.37 8.88 15.23
CA ARG A 173 -11.77 8.70 13.89
C ARG A 173 -11.22 7.30 13.62
N LEU A 174 -11.41 6.37 14.55
CA LEU A 174 -10.96 4.99 14.42
C LEU A 174 -11.71 4.24 13.30
N LEU A 175 -10.99 3.47 12.50
CA LEU A 175 -11.56 2.56 11.50
C LEU A 175 -12.07 1.26 12.15
N PRO A 176 -12.99 0.50 11.50
CA PRO A 176 -13.49 -0.77 12.03
C PRO A 176 -12.39 -1.78 12.36
N GLU A 177 -11.43 -1.98 11.45
CA GLU A 177 -10.28 -2.88 11.65
C GLU A 177 -9.44 -2.48 12.87
N GLU A 178 -9.14 -1.19 13.02
CA GLU A 178 -8.41 -0.66 14.18
C GLU A 178 -9.21 -0.83 15.49
N PHE A 179 -10.54 -0.79 15.41
CA PHE A 179 -11.40 -1.05 16.57
C PHE A 179 -11.32 -2.51 17.02
N HIS A 180 -11.28 -3.47 16.09
CA HIS A 180 -11.02 -4.87 16.42
C HIS A 180 -9.66 -5.06 17.10
N THR A 181 -8.62 -4.35 16.64
CA THR A 181 -7.30 -4.37 17.31
C THR A 181 -7.40 -3.92 18.76
N ILE A 182 -8.11 -2.83 19.04
CA ILE A 182 -8.34 -2.35 20.41
C ILE A 182 -9.10 -3.39 21.25
N GLN A 183 -10.13 -4.02 20.69
CA GLN A 183 -10.90 -5.04 21.40
C GLN A 183 -10.04 -6.24 21.82
N SER A 184 -9.20 -6.74 20.91
CA SER A 184 -8.30 -7.88 21.16
C SER A 184 -7.18 -7.57 22.16
N SER A 185 -6.80 -6.30 22.32
CA SER A 185 -5.66 -5.86 23.15
C SER A 185 -6.03 -4.82 24.21
N LYS A 186 -7.27 -4.83 24.71
CA LYS A 186 -7.82 -3.80 25.64
C LYS A 186 -6.95 -3.54 26.88
N LYS A 187 -6.25 -4.56 27.38
CA LYS A 187 -5.35 -4.47 28.54
C LYS A 187 -4.12 -3.58 28.29
N ASP A 188 -3.76 -3.39 27.02
CA ASP A 188 -2.59 -2.64 26.56
C ASP A 188 -2.92 -1.15 26.35
N PHE A 189 -4.20 -0.76 26.43
CA PHE A 189 -4.71 0.61 26.34
C PHE A 189 -5.04 1.25 27.70
N LYS A 190 -4.38 0.79 28.77
CA LYS A 190 -4.52 1.40 30.11
C LYS A 190 -3.51 2.52 30.30
N THR A 191 -3.96 3.77 30.25
CA THR A 191 -3.07 4.93 30.29
C THR A 191 -2.29 5.02 31.60
N LYS A 192 -2.85 4.51 32.71
CA LYS A 192 -2.10 4.36 33.97
C LYS A 192 -0.82 3.52 33.83
N LYS A 193 -0.90 2.39 33.12
CA LYS A 193 0.28 1.52 32.91
C LYS A 193 1.34 2.23 32.08
N TRP A 194 0.92 3.07 31.15
CA TRP A 194 1.81 3.86 30.29
C TRP A 194 2.54 4.92 31.10
N THR A 195 1.83 5.68 31.95
CA THR A 195 2.44 6.70 32.81
C THR A 195 3.40 6.08 33.83
N ASP A 196 3.02 4.95 34.44
CA ASP A 196 3.89 4.22 35.38
C ASP A 196 5.18 3.74 34.68
N PHE A 197 5.08 3.23 33.45
CA PHE A 197 6.24 2.83 32.65
C PHE A 197 7.13 4.02 32.25
N MET A 198 6.54 5.10 31.73
CA MET A 198 7.27 6.30 31.33
C MET A 198 7.99 6.93 32.53
N ASN A 199 7.32 7.10 33.67
CA ASN A 199 7.91 7.70 34.86
C ASN A 199 9.02 6.83 35.45
N ARG A 200 8.86 5.50 35.47
CA ARG A 200 9.95 4.60 35.88
C ARG A 200 11.16 4.71 34.94
N THR A 201 10.92 4.76 33.63
CA THR A 201 11.99 4.90 32.63
C THR A 201 12.71 6.24 32.75
N ALA A 202 11.96 7.33 32.88
CA ALA A 202 12.48 8.68 33.10
C ALA A 202 13.35 8.76 34.36
N ARG A 203 12.91 8.13 35.46
CA ARG A 203 13.68 8.05 36.71
C ARG A 203 15.00 7.32 36.51
N THR A 204 14.99 6.16 35.86
CA THR A 204 16.20 5.36 35.60
C THR A 204 17.19 6.11 34.71
N LEU A 205 16.71 6.91 33.76
CA LEU A 205 17.55 7.68 32.85
C LEU A 205 17.96 9.06 33.41
N GLY A 206 17.48 9.45 34.61
CA GLY A 206 17.77 10.75 35.20
C GLY A 206 17.12 11.92 34.46
N LEU A 207 15.93 11.73 33.88
CA LEU A 207 15.20 12.72 33.08
C LEU A 207 13.94 13.23 33.82
N PRO A 208 14.08 14.12 34.82
CA PRO A 208 12.94 14.59 35.61
C PRO A 208 11.89 15.35 34.79
N ASP A 209 12.31 16.06 33.74
CA ASP A 209 11.41 16.82 32.85
C ASP A 209 10.55 15.91 31.96
N ALA A 210 10.87 14.62 31.86
CA ALA A 210 10.11 13.63 31.10
C ALA A 210 8.98 12.97 31.92
N TYR A 211 8.78 13.39 33.18
CA TYR A 211 7.67 12.86 33.98
C TYR A 211 6.32 13.32 33.44
N VAL A 212 5.39 12.36 33.41
CA VAL A 212 4.03 12.54 32.91
C VAL A 212 3.01 12.33 34.02
N TYR A 213 2.00 13.19 34.03
CA TYR A 213 0.87 13.06 34.95
C TYR A 213 -0.17 12.08 34.41
N TYR A 214 -0.69 11.22 35.29
CA TYR A 214 -1.79 10.33 34.96
C TYR A 214 -3.13 11.04 35.14
N ASP A 215 -3.85 11.24 34.04
CA ASP A 215 -5.24 11.65 34.05
C ASP A 215 -6.17 10.42 33.85
N PRO A 216 -7.03 10.07 34.82
CA PRO A 216 -7.95 8.96 34.71
C PRO A 216 -9.11 9.19 33.73
N VAL A 217 -9.30 10.39 33.18
CA VAL A 217 -10.44 10.72 32.31
C VAL A 217 -10.52 9.78 31.11
N VAL A 218 -9.40 9.45 30.47
CA VAL A 218 -9.38 8.54 29.31
C VAL A 218 -9.76 7.13 29.73
N ASP A 219 -9.10 6.58 30.75
CA ASP A 219 -9.36 5.23 31.27
C ASP A 219 -10.82 5.08 31.77
N ARG A 220 -11.37 6.14 32.39
CA ARG A 220 -12.75 6.19 32.91
C ARG A 220 -13.80 6.22 31.79
N ASN A 221 -13.53 6.95 30.71
CA ASN A 221 -14.47 7.09 29.59
C ASN A 221 -14.30 6.02 28.50
N PHE A 222 -13.25 5.19 28.58
CA PHE A 222 -13.00 4.10 27.64
C PHE A 222 -14.23 3.22 27.34
N PRO A 223 -15.02 2.76 28.34
CA PRO A 223 -16.20 1.92 28.07
C PRO A 223 -17.30 2.65 27.28
N LYS A 224 -17.42 3.98 27.42
CA LYS A 224 -18.39 4.79 26.68
C LYS A 224 -18.00 4.90 25.21
N LEU A 225 -16.72 5.14 24.93
CA LEU A 225 -16.18 5.14 23.57
C LEU A 225 -16.34 3.77 22.92
N GLU A 226 -16.04 2.69 23.65
CA GLU A 226 -16.24 1.33 23.15
C GLU A 226 -17.71 1.05 22.80
N LYS A 227 -18.65 1.51 23.64
CA LYS A 227 -20.09 1.39 23.35
C LYS A 227 -20.48 2.15 22.09
N PHE A 228 -19.95 3.36 21.88
CA PHE A 228 -20.20 4.15 20.68
C PHE A 228 -19.79 3.39 19.42
N TYR A 229 -18.56 2.85 19.38
CA TYR A 229 -18.06 2.12 18.23
C TYR A 229 -18.81 0.80 17.96
N LYS A 230 -19.19 0.06 19.00
CA LYS A 230 -20.05 -1.13 18.85
C LYS A 230 -21.42 -0.81 18.25
N ILE A 231 -21.97 0.37 18.54
CA ILE A 231 -23.25 0.81 17.95
C ILE A 231 -23.06 1.19 16.48
N ALA A 232 -21.99 1.92 16.16
CA ALA A 232 -21.66 2.31 14.79
C ALA A 232 -21.47 1.08 13.87
N GLU A 233 -20.72 0.08 14.33
CA GLU A 233 -20.49 -1.18 13.60
C GLU A 233 -21.80 -1.95 13.33
N LYS A 234 -22.67 -2.06 14.34
CA LYS A 234 -24.00 -2.70 14.19
C LYS A 234 -24.87 -1.98 13.17
N ARG A 235 -24.85 -0.64 13.19
CA ARG A 235 -25.58 0.20 12.23
C ARG A 235 -25.09 -0.08 10.81
N ASP A 236 -23.79 -0.06 10.59
CA ASP A 236 -23.20 -0.23 9.26
C ASP A 236 -23.47 -1.65 8.71
N THR A 237 -23.38 -2.68 9.58
CA THR A 237 -23.76 -4.06 9.22
C THR A 237 -25.23 -4.19 8.82
N ALA A 238 -26.14 -3.48 9.51
CA ALA A 238 -27.57 -3.50 9.20
C ALA A 238 -27.88 -2.84 7.85
N PHE A 239 -27.15 -1.78 7.47
CA PHE A 239 -27.30 -1.14 6.16
C PHE A 239 -26.85 -2.07 5.02
N VAL A 240 -25.72 -2.77 5.18
CA VAL A 240 -25.23 -3.71 4.17
C VAL A 240 -26.18 -4.89 3.97
N LYS A 241 -26.81 -5.41 5.04
CA LYS A 241 -27.77 -6.53 4.94
C LYS A 241 -29.12 -6.16 4.32
N ASN A 242 -29.47 -4.88 4.32
CA ASN A 242 -30.73 -4.37 3.78
C ASN A 242 -30.56 -3.71 2.39
N SER A 243 -29.37 -3.81 1.78
CA SER A 243 -29.04 -3.35 0.43
C SER A 243 -28.95 -4.53 -0.52
#